data_AF-A0A378LRN7-F1
#
_entry.id   AF-A0A378LRN7-F1
#
_cell.length_a   1.000
_cell.length_b   1.000
_cell.length_c   1.000
_cell.angle_alpha   90.00
_cell.angle_beta   90.00
_cell.angle_gamma   90.00
#
_symmetry.space_group_name_H-M   'P 1'
#
loop_
_entity.id
_entity.type
_entity.pdbx_description
1 polymer ?
#
loop_
_entity_poly.entity_id
_entity_poly.type
_entity_poly.pdbx_seq_one_letter_code
_entity_poly.pdbx_strand_id
1 'polypeptide(L)'
;MKHKKKPYKSKSGGLFTKQQESYEIEKSTSEVSIVRRTRDEKDSKRSYVYKEALNSNFGEIEAFNGLCYRMLLGEHAAKVRGVHDDSNSTIAVVSKLIPEYLSFYSYYKLNNKKGVSTEDFIKLKFPQILVAAYCEEENDLNAENFGFGRNKEGEIISVKIDHGESTYPVLSQQRDIPVKRQFTITTHDIIHFPILKDAVPSIFVHEYPKKLLDVEELIHNKDFISQKYYSFLKRILIDDQNYMEIATATVNSEALRQELVADKIERTSLLKTTLIAIPEFRQYIIQNPSVIHQIIQEFREFNLEIKKPEDQPLKIDTEKVYSKFLDIAKDCKEMEQHQLDRSNEDKSGLDNITEELSEEALITLQNLPQDLDEMEFEMNNIEKIIQESETTGGLSLSQETEKTTHHSTTSTAFSMPHIEETTATSTLSSKTTPPDQLKVRSNIIRIPTSEREENIFAVNAVLNSDDLMKGQDGQIPPIIQEIRNIMGDIDSSDDKKIAEAIIQIKDRINKSEERNHSKNTREIIDVFSQPGHINFRVIRDSLSKNELMQKIMAPIKVGMRMD
;
A
#
# COMPACT_ATOMS: atom_id res chain seq x y z
N MET A 1 -23.26 -16.07 -24.04
CA MET A 1 -22.23 -16.18 -22.98
C MET A 1 -20.94 -15.59 -23.52
N LYS A 2 -20.44 -14.46 -22.99
CA LYS A 2 -19.12 -13.95 -23.38
C LYS A 2 -18.07 -14.92 -22.82
N HIS A 3 -17.19 -15.46 -23.66
CA HIS A 3 -16.07 -16.27 -23.18
C HIS A 3 -15.24 -15.45 -22.19
N LYS A 4 -15.07 -15.95 -20.95
CA LYS A 4 -14.15 -15.32 -19.99
C LYS A 4 -12.76 -15.30 -20.62
N LYS A 5 -12.13 -14.13 -20.69
CA LYS A 5 -10.74 -14.00 -21.15
C LYS A 5 -9.84 -14.42 -19.99
N LYS A 6 -8.93 -15.36 -20.20
CA LYS A 6 -7.99 -15.76 -19.14
C LYS A 6 -6.98 -14.63 -18.84
N PRO A 7 -6.46 -14.53 -17.60
CA PRO A 7 -5.31 -13.69 -17.31
C PRO A 7 -4.11 -14.12 -18.16
N TYR A 8 -3.41 -13.18 -18.79
CA TYR A 8 -2.34 -13.54 -19.73
C TYR A 8 -1.05 -14.02 -19.04
N LYS A 9 -0.88 -13.75 -17.73
CA LYS A 9 0.17 -14.35 -16.88
C LYS A 9 -0.28 -15.64 -16.21
N SER A 10 -1.10 -16.44 -16.87
CA SER A 10 -1.48 -17.77 -16.41
C SER A 10 -0.91 -18.89 -17.31
N LYS A 11 -1.00 -20.14 -16.84
CA LYS A 11 -0.60 -21.35 -17.58
C LYS A 11 -1.81 -22.27 -17.77
N SER A 12 -1.87 -22.99 -18.89
CA SER A 12 -2.92 -24.01 -19.07
C SER A 12 -2.63 -25.23 -18.19
N GLY A 13 -3.65 -25.76 -17.53
CA GLY A 13 -3.56 -26.94 -16.67
C GLY A 13 -3.09 -28.19 -17.42
N GLY A 14 -3.47 -28.34 -18.70
CA GLY A 14 -3.01 -29.44 -19.56
C GLY A 14 -1.49 -29.43 -19.84
N LEU A 15 -0.77 -28.39 -19.41
CA LEU A 15 0.69 -28.36 -19.45
C LEU A 15 1.36 -29.13 -18.32
N PHE A 16 0.63 -29.60 -17.29
CA PHE A 16 1.23 -30.21 -16.11
C PHE A 16 0.73 -31.64 -15.87
N THR A 17 1.64 -32.52 -15.47
CA THR A 17 1.35 -33.89 -15.04
C THR A 17 1.88 -34.12 -13.62
N LYS A 18 1.05 -34.68 -12.73
CA LYS A 18 1.44 -35.02 -11.35
C LYS A 18 2.55 -36.08 -11.38
N GLN A 19 3.62 -35.88 -10.60
CA GLN A 19 4.62 -36.93 -10.38
C GLN A 19 4.01 -38.01 -9.47
N GLN A 20 4.22 -39.29 -9.79
CA GLN A 20 3.93 -40.37 -8.84
C GLN A 20 4.94 -40.29 -7.70
N GLU A 21 4.45 -40.01 -6.49
CA GLU A 21 5.16 -39.99 -5.20
C GLU A 21 6.53 -39.29 -5.20
N SER A 22 6.54 -37.99 -4.87
CA SER A 22 7.77 -37.27 -4.56
C SER A 22 8.03 -37.25 -3.05
N TYR A 23 9.19 -37.74 -2.62
CA TYR A 23 9.69 -37.64 -1.24
C TYR A 23 10.23 -36.23 -0.89
N GLU A 24 10.26 -35.30 -1.85
CA GLU A 24 10.84 -33.96 -1.70
C GLU A 24 9.95 -32.96 -0.93
N ILE A 25 8.68 -33.29 -0.70
CA ILE A 25 7.78 -32.51 0.18
C ILE A 25 7.41 -33.44 1.34
N GLU A 26 7.92 -33.17 2.54
CA GLU A 26 7.36 -33.77 3.76
C GLU A 26 5.87 -33.44 3.77
N LYS A 27 5.01 -34.47 3.88
CA LYS A 27 3.54 -34.37 3.81
C LYS A 27 3.00 -33.23 4.69
N SER A 28 2.88 -32.05 4.10
CA SER A 28 2.24 -30.87 4.66
C SER A 28 1.08 -30.55 3.74
N THR A 29 -0.12 -30.76 4.29
CA THR A 29 -1.47 -30.55 3.75
C THR A 29 -1.77 -31.16 2.36
N SER A 30 -2.94 -31.78 2.22
CA SER A 30 -3.37 -32.60 1.08
C SER A 30 -3.56 -31.86 -0.27
N GLU A 31 -3.15 -30.60 -0.38
CA GLU A 31 -3.49 -29.68 -1.48
C GLU A 31 -2.29 -29.25 -2.36
N VAL A 32 -1.07 -29.64 -1.98
CA VAL A 32 0.18 -29.33 -2.72
C VAL A 32 0.75 -30.58 -3.37
N SER A 33 1.17 -30.48 -4.64
CA SER A 33 1.77 -31.58 -5.39
C SER A 33 2.95 -31.13 -6.24
N ILE A 34 3.92 -32.04 -6.45
CA ILE A 34 4.97 -31.82 -7.44
C ILE A 34 4.49 -32.25 -8.82
N VAL A 35 4.59 -31.34 -9.78
CA VAL A 35 4.22 -31.59 -11.18
C VAL A 35 5.40 -31.38 -12.12
N ARG A 36 5.37 -32.02 -13.29
CA ARG A 36 6.27 -31.74 -14.42
C ARG A 36 5.49 -31.18 -15.59
N ARG A 37 6.19 -30.53 -16.50
CA ARG A 37 5.58 -30.00 -17.71
C ARG A 37 5.49 -31.09 -18.80
N THR A 38 4.32 -31.27 -19.41
CA THR A 38 4.00 -32.42 -20.27
C THR A 38 4.71 -32.43 -21.63
N ARG A 39 5.22 -31.30 -22.13
CA ARG A 39 5.64 -31.15 -23.55
C ARG A 39 7.07 -30.66 -23.80
N ASP A 40 7.91 -30.50 -22.79
CA ASP A 40 9.27 -30.01 -23.01
C ASP A 40 10.30 -31.15 -22.94
N GLU A 41 10.65 -31.77 -24.08
CA GLU A 41 11.76 -32.75 -24.14
C GLU A 41 13.11 -32.14 -23.73
N LYS A 42 13.32 -30.83 -24.01
CA LYS A 42 14.52 -30.07 -23.61
C LYS A 42 14.53 -29.60 -22.15
N ASP A 43 13.36 -29.53 -21.50
CA ASP A 43 13.17 -28.95 -20.16
C ASP A 43 12.53 -29.97 -19.18
N SER A 44 12.53 -31.27 -19.56
CA SER A 44 11.91 -32.42 -18.89
C SER A 44 12.39 -32.70 -17.46
N LYS A 45 13.42 -31.97 -17.00
CA LYS A 45 13.99 -32.04 -15.65
C LYS A 45 13.41 -31.01 -14.68
N ARG A 46 12.64 -30.02 -15.12
CA ARG A 46 12.11 -28.97 -14.23
C ARG A 46 10.87 -29.45 -13.47
N SER A 47 10.99 -29.52 -12.15
CA SER A 47 9.87 -29.75 -11.23
C SER A 47 9.21 -28.43 -10.84
N TYR A 48 7.91 -28.50 -10.58
CA TYR A 48 7.10 -27.36 -10.14
C TYR A 48 6.29 -27.77 -8.92
N VAL A 49 6.05 -26.81 -8.03
CA VAL A 49 5.08 -26.91 -6.94
C VAL A 49 3.74 -26.44 -7.48
N TYR A 50 2.71 -27.28 -7.35
CA TYR A 50 1.35 -27.02 -7.78
C TYR A 50 0.41 -27.05 -6.58
N LYS A 51 -0.29 -25.96 -6.33
CA LYS A 51 -1.22 -25.79 -5.22
C LYS A 51 -2.62 -25.58 -5.78
N GLU A 52 -3.54 -26.48 -5.46
CA GLU A 52 -4.94 -26.37 -5.90
C GLU A 52 -5.57 -25.12 -5.29
N ALA A 53 -6.31 -24.35 -6.09
CA ALA A 53 -6.91 -23.11 -5.62
C ALA A 53 -8.30 -23.39 -5.06
N LEU A 54 -8.62 -22.81 -3.89
CA LEU A 54 -9.95 -22.90 -3.29
C LEU A 54 -11.06 -22.43 -4.25
N ASN A 55 -10.78 -21.35 -4.98
CA ASN A 55 -11.57 -20.90 -6.12
C ASN A 55 -10.71 -20.02 -7.06
N SER A 56 -11.30 -19.57 -8.17
CA SER A 56 -10.59 -18.75 -9.18
C SER A 56 -10.01 -17.47 -8.61
N ASN A 57 -10.74 -16.76 -7.74
CA ASN A 57 -10.27 -15.51 -7.16
C ASN A 57 -9.06 -15.74 -6.27
N PHE A 58 -9.04 -16.79 -5.43
CA PHE A 58 -7.90 -17.09 -4.57
C PHE A 58 -6.63 -17.38 -5.38
N GLY A 59 -6.72 -18.19 -6.43
CA GLY A 59 -5.57 -18.48 -7.29
C GLY A 59 -5.08 -17.26 -8.08
N GLU A 60 -5.99 -16.36 -8.46
CA GLU A 60 -5.66 -15.10 -9.13
C GLU A 60 -4.99 -14.09 -8.17
N ILE A 61 -5.50 -13.96 -6.94
CA ILE A 61 -4.92 -13.12 -5.88
C ILE A 61 -3.52 -13.63 -5.50
N GLU A 62 -3.33 -14.94 -5.34
CA GLU A 62 -2.00 -15.47 -5.02
C GLU A 62 -1.01 -15.26 -6.18
N ALA A 63 -1.47 -15.33 -7.44
CA ALA A 63 -0.64 -15.00 -8.59
C ALA A 63 -0.30 -13.49 -8.68
N PHE A 64 -1.24 -12.62 -8.32
CA PHE A 64 -1.05 -11.17 -8.17
C PHE A 64 0.03 -10.89 -7.11
N ASN A 65 -0.17 -11.40 -5.89
CA ASN A 65 0.76 -11.25 -4.77
C ASN A 65 2.14 -11.79 -5.12
N GLY A 66 2.24 -12.96 -5.74
CA GLY A 66 3.52 -13.54 -6.16
C GLY A 66 4.30 -12.65 -7.14
N LEU A 67 3.64 -11.82 -7.96
CA LEU A 67 4.32 -10.80 -8.78
C LEU A 67 4.70 -9.57 -7.95
N CYS A 68 3.86 -9.11 -7.02
CA CYS A 68 4.20 -8.01 -6.10
C CYS A 68 5.43 -8.34 -5.24
N TYR A 69 5.50 -9.54 -4.66
CA TYR A 69 6.69 -9.99 -3.94
C TYR A 69 7.90 -10.13 -4.85
N ARG A 70 7.76 -10.66 -6.08
CA ARG A 70 8.88 -10.75 -7.02
C ARG A 70 9.44 -9.39 -7.40
N MET A 71 8.59 -8.38 -7.49
CA MET A 71 8.98 -6.99 -7.73
C MET A 71 9.77 -6.41 -6.55
N LEU A 72 9.36 -6.70 -5.31
CA LEU A 72 10.01 -6.17 -4.11
C LEU A 72 11.29 -6.94 -3.72
N LEU A 73 11.28 -8.26 -3.83
CA LEU A 73 12.32 -9.16 -3.33
C LEU A 73 13.23 -9.73 -4.42
N GLY A 74 12.93 -9.48 -5.70
CA GLY A 74 13.71 -10.03 -6.81
C GLY A 74 13.82 -11.55 -6.69
N GLU A 75 15.05 -12.07 -6.69
CA GLU A 75 15.26 -13.52 -6.62
C GLU A 75 14.84 -14.20 -5.31
N HIS A 76 14.68 -13.44 -4.23
CA HIS A 76 14.30 -13.91 -2.90
C HIS A 76 12.80 -14.22 -2.75
N ALA A 77 12.00 -14.13 -3.82
CA ALA A 77 10.59 -14.55 -3.82
C ALA A 77 10.29 -15.59 -4.90
N ALA A 78 9.54 -16.63 -4.55
CA ALA A 78 9.14 -17.64 -5.52
C ALA A 78 8.25 -17.05 -6.62
N LYS A 79 8.51 -17.46 -7.87
CA LYS A 79 7.77 -16.96 -9.03
C LYS A 79 6.46 -17.74 -9.17
N VAL A 80 5.33 -17.12 -8.87
CA VAL A 80 4.00 -17.76 -8.90
C VAL A 80 3.21 -17.39 -10.16
N ARG A 81 2.44 -18.33 -10.70
CA ARG A 81 1.52 -18.13 -11.83
C ARG A 81 0.22 -18.86 -11.58
N GLY A 82 -0.91 -18.24 -11.94
CA GLY A 82 -2.20 -18.93 -11.97
C GLY A 82 -2.22 -20.03 -13.05
N VAL A 83 -2.98 -21.08 -12.80
CA VAL A 83 -3.22 -22.19 -13.72
C VAL A 83 -4.71 -22.24 -14.06
N HIS A 84 -5.05 -22.22 -15.35
CA HIS A 84 -6.43 -22.26 -15.83
C HIS A 84 -6.79 -23.60 -16.47
N ASP A 85 -8.06 -23.95 -16.37
CA ASP A 85 -8.69 -25.02 -17.14
C ASP A 85 -9.11 -24.57 -18.55
N ASP A 86 -9.75 -25.45 -19.31
CA ASP A 86 -10.27 -25.14 -20.65
C ASP A 86 -11.45 -24.15 -20.64
N SER A 87 -12.05 -23.90 -19.47
CA SER A 87 -13.09 -22.89 -19.28
C SER A 87 -12.53 -21.48 -18.99
N ASN A 88 -11.19 -21.34 -18.99
CA ASN A 88 -10.46 -20.14 -18.57
C ASN A 88 -10.70 -19.75 -17.10
N SER A 89 -11.12 -20.70 -16.26
CA SER A 89 -11.23 -20.52 -14.82
C SER A 89 -9.91 -20.90 -14.17
N THR A 90 -9.44 -20.09 -13.21
CA THR A 90 -8.23 -20.41 -12.46
C THR A 90 -8.54 -21.53 -11.46
N ILE A 91 -7.79 -22.63 -11.52
CA ILE A 91 -8.02 -23.84 -10.72
C ILE A 91 -6.87 -24.15 -9.74
N ALA A 92 -5.72 -23.49 -9.93
CA ALA A 92 -4.54 -23.69 -9.12
C ALA A 92 -3.54 -22.55 -9.32
N VAL A 93 -2.47 -22.57 -8.53
CA VAL A 93 -1.25 -21.81 -8.77
C VAL A 93 -0.06 -22.75 -8.91
N VAL A 94 0.95 -22.28 -9.64
CA VAL A 94 2.19 -23.02 -9.86
C VAL A 94 3.40 -22.13 -9.61
N SER A 95 4.41 -22.70 -8.96
CA SER A 95 5.74 -22.10 -8.85
C SER A 95 6.82 -23.09 -9.28
N LYS A 96 7.95 -22.58 -9.78
CA LYS A 96 9.11 -23.43 -10.04
C LYS A 96 9.62 -23.95 -8.69
N LEU A 97 9.90 -25.26 -8.60
CA LEU A 97 10.53 -25.82 -7.41
C LEU A 97 11.88 -25.15 -7.20
N ILE A 98 12.10 -24.62 -5.99
CA ILE A 98 13.37 -24.05 -5.56
C ILE A 98 14.26 -25.22 -5.13
N PRO A 99 15.39 -25.48 -5.82
CA PRO A 99 16.28 -26.57 -5.45
C PRO A 99 16.80 -26.41 -4.03
N GLU A 100 16.84 -27.51 -3.29
CA GLU A 100 17.35 -27.55 -1.90
C GLU A 100 16.64 -26.55 -0.97
N TYR A 101 15.38 -26.21 -1.25
CA TYR A 101 14.63 -25.34 -0.37
C TYR A 101 14.50 -25.97 1.02
N LEU A 102 14.88 -25.20 2.03
CA LEU A 102 14.80 -25.59 3.42
C LEU A 102 14.07 -24.49 4.17
N SER A 103 12.85 -24.74 4.65
CA SER A 103 12.14 -23.75 5.44
C SER A 103 12.89 -23.42 6.73
N PHE A 104 12.67 -22.23 7.27
CA PHE A 104 13.32 -21.77 8.50
C PHE A 104 13.02 -22.71 9.68
N TYR A 105 11.79 -23.23 9.74
CA TYR A 105 11.38 -24.23 10.73
C TYR A 105 12.09 -25.58 10.56
N SER A 106 12.19 -26.07 9.32
CA SER A 106 12.91 -27.31 9.03
C SER A 106 14.40 -27.20 9.34
N TYR A 107 15.03 -26.06 9.02
CA TYR A 107 16.41 -25.78 9.42
C TYR A 107 16.57 -25.86 10.94
N TYR A 108 15.69 -25.21 11.71
CA TYR A 108 15.72 -25.27 13.17
C TYR A 108 15.58 -26.69 13.72
N LYS A 109 14.68 -27.50 13.14
CA LYS A 109 14.53 -28.91 13.53
C LYS A 109 15.80 -29.71 13.26
N LEU A 110 16.39 -29.58 12.07
CA LEU A 110 17.60 -30.29 11.66
C LEU A 110 18.83 -29.85 12.46
N ASN A 111 18.88 -28.58 12.89
CA ASN A 111 20.01 -28.00 13.60
C ASN A 111 19.87 -28.09 15.13
N ASN A 112 19.35 -29.21 15.65
CA ASN A 112 19.20 -29.45 17.09
C ASN A 112 18.40 -28.35 17.83
N LYS A 113 17.35 -27.80 17.21
CA LYS A 113 16.55 -26.70 17.77
C LYS A 113 17.38 -25.44 18.06
N LYS A 114 18.34 -25.15 17.17
CA LYS A 114 19.06 -23.88 17.11
C LYS A 114 18.74 -23.20 15.77
N GLY A 115 18.29 -21.96 15.85
CA GLY A 115 18.04 -21.09 14.73
C GLY A 115 19.33 -20.52 14.15
N VAL A 116 19.17 -19.51 13.32
CA VAL A 116 20.26 -18.75 12.72
C VAL A 116 20.72 -17.66 13.71
N SER A 117 22.00 -17.29 13.70
CA SER A 117 22.44 -16.12 14.46
C SER A 117 21.82 -14.83 13.88
N THR A 118 21.77 -13.78 14.67
CA THR A 118 21.27 -12.47 14.22
C THR A 118 22.07 -11.94 13.02
N GLU A 119 23.40 -12.11 13.03
CA GLU A 119 24.28 -11.70 11.94
C GLU A 119 24.01 -12.47 10.65
N ASP A 120 23.91 -13.80 10.72
CA ASP A 120 23.63 -14.62 9.53
C ASP A 120 22.22 -14.35 8.99
N PHE A 121 21.25 -14.08 9.87
CA PHE A 121 19.89 -13.71 9.48
C PHE A 121 19.87 -12.41 8.65
N ILE A 122 20.61 -11.40 9.12
CA ILE A 122 20.77 -10.11 8.42
C ILE A 122 21.57 -10.27 7.13
N LYS A 123 22.68 -11.01 7.17
CA LYS A 123 23.56 -11.26 6.01
C LYS A 123 22.82 -11.94 4.86
N LEU A 124 21.91 -12.85 5.19
CA LEU A 124 21.09 -13.56 4.20
C LEU A 124 19.88 -12.76 3.72
N LYS A 125 19.71 -11.50 4.14
CA LYS A 125 18.62 -10.59 3.74
C LYS A 125 17.22 -11.02 4.19
N PHE A 126 17.08 -11.87 5.22
CA PHE A 126 15.76 -12.14 5.80
C PHE A 126 15.00 -10.89 6.29
N PRO A 127 15.63 -9.80 6.79
CA PRO A 127 14.92 -8.57 7.13
C PRO A 127 14.06 -8.03 5.98
N GLN A 128 14.52 -8.18 4.73
CA GLN A 128 13.76 -7.74 3.56
C GLN A 128 12.48 -8.56 3.37
N ILE A 129 12.52 -9.88 3.64
CA ILE A 129 11.34 -10.74 3.62
C ILE A 129 10.33 -10.31 4.69
N LEU A 130 10.80 -9.98 5.90
CA LEU A 130 9.92 -9.52 6.97
C LEU A 130 9.22 -8.21 6.58
N VAL A 131 9.97 -7.23 6.07
CA VAL A 131 9.39 -5.95 5.62
C VAL A 131 8.42 -6.17 4.46
N ALA A 132 8.78 -7.01 3.49
CA ALA A 132 7.90 -7.35 2.37
C ALA A 132 6.58 -7.97 2.86
N ALA A 133 6.63 -8.93 3.77
CA ALA A 133 5.45 -9.55 4.33
C ALA A 133 4.55 -8.59 5.10
N TYR A 134 5.13 -7.64 5.84
CA TYR A 134 4.37 -6.57 6.50
C TYR A 134 3.73 -5.60 5.50
N CYS A 135 4.48 -5.19 4.47
CA CYS A 135 4.00 -4.29 3.42
C CYS A 135 2.92 -4.93 2.54
N GLU A 136 3.02 -6.23 2.28
CA GLU A 136 2.08 -7.00 1.47
C GLU A 136 0.98 -7.68 2.32
N GLU A 137 0.91 -7.39 3.63
CA GLU A 137 -0.17 -7.81 4.54
C GLU A 137 -0.33 -9.33 4.64
N GLU A 138 0.79 -10.04 4.80
CA GLU A 138 0.83 -11.50 4.95
C GLU A 138 0.32 -11.95 6.32
N ASN A 139 -0.94 -12.38 6.38
CA ASN A 139 -1.59 -12.74 7.64
C ASN A 139 -1.08 -14.04 8.27
N ASP A 140 -0.41 -14.90 7.50
CA ASP A 140 0.04 -16.22 7.96
C ASP A 140 1.56 -16.39 7.95
N LEU A 141 2.34 -15.28 7.93
CA LEU A 141 3.81 -15.37 7.87
C LEU A 141 4.34 -16.21 9.04
N ASN A 142 4.80 -17.41 8.72
CA ASN A 142 5.35 -18.36 9.67
C ASN A 142 6.66 -18.98 9.13
N ALA A 143 7.37 -19.72 9.98
CA ALA A 143 8.70 -20.25 9.67
C ALA A 143 8.71 -21.36 8.60
N GLU A 144 7.54 -21.79 8.12
CA GLU A 144 7.39 -22.69 6.96
C GLU A 144 7.29 -21.91 5.64
N ASN A 145 6.84 -20.65 5.66
CA ASN A 145 6.60 -19.85 4.45
C ASN A 145 7.88 -19.14 3.96
N PHE A 146 8.97 -19.16 4.72
CA PHE A 146 10.26 -18.63 4.27
C PHE A 146 11.43 -19.47 4.81
N GLY A 147 12.58 -19.37 4.14
CA GLY A 147 13.74 -20.18 4.50
C GLY A 147 14.90 -19.96 3.55
N PHE A 148 15.66 -21.02 3.31
CA PHE A 148 16.87 -21.01 2.49
C PHE A 148 16.58 -21.65 1.14
N GLY A 149 17.17 -21.10 0.09
CA GLY A 149 17.23 -21.71 -1.23
C GLY A 149 18.58 -21.41 -1.87
N ARG A 150 18.72 -21.77 -3.15
CA ARG A 150 19.89 -21.41 -3.96
C ARG A 150 19.54 -20.53 -5.15
N ASN A 151 20.37 -19.53 -5.43
CA ASN A 151 20.32 -18.76 -6.67
C ASN A 151 20.90 -19.56 -7.85
N LYS A 152 21.01 -18.92 -9.03
CA LYS A 152 21.50 -19.61 -10.25
C LYS A 152 22.99 -19.93 -10.17
N GLU A 153 23.72 -19.16 -9.38
CA GLU A 153 25.15 -19.25 -9.11
C GLU A 153 25.44 -20.31 -8.03
N GLY A 154 24.40 -20.84 -7.37
CA GLY A 154 24.49 -21.88 -6.36
C GLY A 154 24.71 -21.35 -4.93
N GLU A 155 24.65 -20.04 -4.74
CA GLU A 155 24.80 -19.38 -3.44
C GLU A 155 23.52 -19.52 -2.60
N ILE A 156 23.68 -19.61 -1.28
CA ILE A 156 22.55 -19.69 -0.36
C ILE A 156 21.92 -18.30 -0.25
N ILE A 157 20.61 -18.24 -0.48
CA ILE A 157 19.81 -17.02 -0.36
C ILE A 157 18.59 -17.26 0.54
N SER A 158 18.08 -16.21 1.18
CA SER A 158 16.75 -16.27 1.79
C SER A 158 15.67 -16.33 0.71
N VAL A 159 14.63 -17.12 0.90
CA VAL A 159 13.50 -17.21 -0.05
C VAL A 159 12.15 -17.22 0.67
N LYS A 160 11.23 -16.37 0.21
CA LYS A 160 9.81 -16.36 0.55
C LYS A 160 9.01 -17.21 -0.44
N ILE A 161 8.16 -18.08 0.09
CA ILE A 161 7.19 -18.90 -0.64
C ILE A 161 5.79 -18.68 -0.06
N ASP A 162 4.77 -19.26 -0.70
CA ASP A 162 3.35 -19.19 -0.34
C ASP A 162 2.83 -17.77 -0.09
N HIS A 163 2.10 -17.21 -1.04
CA HIS A 163 1.67 -15.81 -1.01
C HIS A 163 0.14 -15.69 -0.92
N GLY A 164 -0.52 -16.77 -0.50
CA GLY A 164 -1.97 -16.93 -0.54
C GLY A 164 -2.73 -16.12 0.52
N GLU A 165 -2.06 -15.73 1.61
CA GLU A 165 -2.66 -14.97 2.73
C GLU A 165 -2.21 -13.49 2.77
N SER A 166 -1.61 -13.02 1.67
CA SER A 166 -1.22 -11.62 1.47
C SER A 166 -2.34 -10.79 0.85
N THR A 167 -2.26 -9.47 0.98
CA THR A 167 -3.40 -8.55 0.72
C THR A 167 -4.63 -9.01 1.50
N TYR A 168 -4.40 -9.38 2.75
CA TYR A 168 -5.40 -10.01 3.59
C TYR A 168 -6.69 -9.18 3.74
N PRO A 169 -6.66 -7.83 3.81
CA PRO A 169 -7.89 -7.03 3.88
C PRO A 169 -8.86 -7.27 2.71
N VAL A 170 -8.35 -7.50 1.49
CA VAL A 170 -9.20 -7.84 0.33
C VAL A 170 -9.55 -9.33 0.37
N LEU A 171 -8.57 -10.20 0.65
CA LEU A 171 -8.75 -11.66 0.70
C LEU A 171 -9.85 -12.10 1.69
N SER A 172 -9.86 -11.50 2.86
CA SER A 172 -10.82 -11.79 3.94
C SER A 172 -12.23 -11.31 3.61
N GLN A 173 -12.40 -10.20 2.88
CA GLN A 173 -13.70 -9.79 2.34
C GLN A 173 -14.24 -10.86 1.38
N GLN A 174 -13.36 -11.44 0.54
CA GLN A 174 -13.74 -12.57 -0.32
C GLN A 174 -14.11 -13.84 0.47
N ARG A 175 -13.75 -13.92 1.75
CA ARG A 175 -14.09 -15.01 2.68
C ARG A 175 -15.25 -14.67 3.63
N ASP A 176 -15.84 -13.48 3.52
CA ASP A 176 -16.80 -12.94 4.49
C ASP A 176 -16.27 -12.93 5.94
N ILE A 177 -14.94 -12.73 6.11
CA ILE A 177 -14.28 -12.66 7.42
C ILE A 177 -14.07 -11.19 7.79
N PRO A 178 -14.54 -10.74 8.97
CA PRO A 178 -14.38 -9.35 9.40
C PRO A 178 -12.91 -9.01 9.71
N VAL A 179 -12.38 -8.01 9.02
CA VAL A 179 -11.03 -7.44 9.22
C VAL A 179 -11.09 -6.40 10.33
N LYS A 180 -10.70 -6.76 11.55
CA LYS A 180 -10.49 -5.76 12.61
C LYS A 180 -9.00 -5.56 12.84
N ARG A 181 -8.50 -4.36 12.50
CA ARG A 181 -7.17 -3.80 12.85
C ARG A 181 -5.93 -4.48 12.24
N GLN A 182 -6.09 -5.30 11.20
CA GLN A 182 -4.96 -5.99 10.59
C GLN A 182 -4.03 -5.04 9.82
N PHE A 183 -2.72 -5.23 10.01
CA PHE A 183 -1.65 -4.53 9.30
C PHE A 183 -1.74 -3.01 9.26
N THR A 184 -2.29 -2.39 10.32
CA THR A 184 -2.30 -0.92 10.47
C THR A 184 -0.87 -0.38 10.40
N ILE A 185 -0.65 0.66 9.61
CA ILE A 185 0.68 1.28 9.50
C ILE A 185 0.79 2.43 10.50
N THR A 186 1.68 2.29 11.48
CA THR A 186 1.96 3.33 12.47
C THR A 186 3.45 3.59 12.59
N THR A 187 3.80 4.79 13.07
CA THR A 187 5.20 5.13 13.38
C THR A 187 5.75 4.22 14.47
N HIS A 188 4.91 3.87 15.45
CA HIS A 188 5.29 2.99 16.55
C HIS A 188 5.74 1.62 16.05
N ASP A 189 4.97 0.99 15.17
CA ASP A 189 5.29 -0.33 14.62
C ASP A 189 6.52 -0.30 13.71
N ILE A 190 6.69 0.75 12.89
CA ILE A 190 7.87 0.86 12.01
C ILE A 190 9.16 1.08 12.81
N ILE A 191 9.10 1.87 13.89
CA ILE A 191 10.26 2.12 14.76
C ILE A 191 10.68 0.82 15.45
N HIS A 192 9.74 0.07 16.03
CA HIS A 192 10.00 -1.15 16.81
C HIS A 192 9.99 -2.45 15.98
N PHE A 193 9.83 -2.34 14.67
CA PHE A 193 9.80 -3.48 13.75
C PHE A 193 11.01 -4.41 13.98
N PRO A 194 10.82 -5.75 14.03
CA PRO A 194 9.63 -6.49 13.63
C PRO A 194 8.62 -6.77 14.75
N ILE A 195 8.76 -6.12 15.91
CA ILE A 195 7.80 -6.22 17.02
C ILE A 195 6.62 -5.27 16.75
N LEU A 196 5.50 -5.82 16.28
CA LEU A 196 4.27 -5.07 16.02
C LEU A 196 3.44 -4.95 17.30
N LYS A 197 3.01 -3.74 17.66
CA LYS A 197 2.11 -3.48 18.79
C LYS A 197 0.74 -2.96 18.37
N ASP A 198 0.68 -2.18 17.29
CA ASP A 198 -0.56 -1.57 16.81
C ASP A 198 -1.26 -2.45 15.75
N ALA A 199 -0.47 -3.04 14.86
CA ALA A 199 -0.92 -3.96 13.82
C ALA A 199 -1.19 -5.37 14.37
N VAL A 200 -2.21 -6.02 13.82
CA VAL A 200 -2.41 -7.48 13.96
C VAL A 200 -2.17 -8.20 12.63
N PRO A 201 -1.75 -9.48 12.63
CA PRO A 201 -1.56 -10.36 13.78
C PRO A 201 -0.41 -9.91 14.68
N SER A 202 -0.66 -9.85 15.99
CA SER A 202 0.36 -9.62 17.02
C SER A 202 1.27 -10.86 17.18
N ILE A 203 1.36 -11.74 16.18
CA ILE A 203 2.19 -12.95 16.16
C ILE A 203 3.20 -12.84 15.01
N PHE A 204 3.39 -11.63 14.47
CA PHE A 204 4.31 -11.35 13.37
C PHE A 204 5.77 -11.57 13.82
N VAL A 205 6.29 -12.77 13.56
CA VAL A 205 7.65 -13.31 13.87
C VAL A 205 8.19 -13.19 15.30
N HIS A 206 7.61 -12.38 16.18
CA HIS A 206 8.13 -12.15 17.54
C HIS A 206 7.69 -13.21 18.58
N GLU A 207 6.77 -14.11 18.22
CA GLU A 207 6.49 -15.31 19.04
C GLU A 207 7.40 -16.50 18.70
N TYR A 208 8.33 -16.35 17.76
CA TYR A 208 9.31 -17.39 17.53
C TYR A 208 10.09 -17.66 18.82
N PRO A 209 10.37 -18.95 19.13
CA PRO A 209 11.24 -19.25 20.25
C PRO A 209 12.52 -18.42 20.13
N LYS A 210 13.00 -17.83 21.23
CA LYS A 210 14.27 -17.07 21.22
C LYS A 210 15.44 -17.86 20.61
N LYS A 211 15.38 -19.19 20.72
CA LYS A 211 16.36 -20.10 20.12
C LYS A 211 16.25 -20.22 18.60
N LEU A 212 15.12 -19.83 18.00
CA LEU A 212 14.85 -19.80 16.56
C LEU A 212 15.22 -18.43 15.97
N LEU A 213 14.82 -17.33 16.61
CA LEU A 213 15.17 -15.97 16.24
C LEU A 213 15.11 -15.06 17.48
N ASP A 214 16.16 -14.28 17.74
CA ASP A 214 16.19 -13.30 18.84
C ASP A 214 15.74 -11.92 18.32
N VAL A 215 14.44 -11.66 18.37
CA VAL A 215 13.86 -10.42 17.82
C VAL A 215 14.27 -9.18 18.60
N GLU A 216 14.52 -9.30 19.91
CA GLU A 216 15.01 -8.19 20.75
C GLU A 216 16.44 -7.77 20.38
N GLU A 217 17.25 -8.69 19.87
CA GLU A 217 18.59 -8.37 19.38
C GLU A 217 18.52 -7.62 18.03
N LEU A 218 17.56 -7.96 17.17
CA LEU A 218 17.38 -7.33 15.85
C LEU A 218 17.05 -5.84 15.94
N ILE A 219 16.16 -5.44 16.86
CA ILE A 219 15.64 -4.05 16.92
C ILE A 219 16.73 -3.01 17.19
N HIS A 220 17.85 -3.40 17.79
CA HIS A 220 18.97 -2.51 18.10
C HIS A 220 20.17 -2.67 17.15
N ASN A 221 20.09 -3.60 16.20
CA ASN A 221 21.16 -3.86 15.25
C ASN A 221 21.14 -2.83 14.10
N LYS A 222 22.25 -2.13 13.87
CA LYS A 222 22.35 -1.07 12.84
C LYS A 222 22.16 -1.58 11.42
N ASP A 223 22.68 -2.77 11.10
CA ASP A 223 22.54 -3.36 9.77
C ASP A 223 21.10 -3.81 9.50
N PHE A 224 20.43 -4.32 10.54
CA PHE A 224 18.99 -4.60 10.48
C PHE A 224 18.19 -3.33 10.22
N ILE A 225 18.45 -2.25 10.97
CA ILE A 225 17.75 -0.96 10.80
C ILE A 225 17.96 -0.41 9.39
N SER A 226 19.19 -0.48 8.88
CA SER A 226 19.52 -0.07 7.50
C SER A 226 18.75 -0.89 6.46
N GLN A 227 18.75 -2.22 6.56
CA GLN A 227 17.97 -3.08 5.64
C GLN A 227 16.45 -2.89 5.78
N LYS A 228 15.96 -2.63 6.99
CA LYS A 228 14.54 -2.33 7.24
C LYS A 228 14.12 -1.10 6.45
N TYR A 229 14.83 0.02 6.59
CA TYR A 229 14.50 1.25 5.88
C TYR A 229 14.77 1.16 4.38
N TYR A 230 15.79 0.42 3.96
CA TYR A 230 16.02 0.08 2.55
C TYR A 230 14.78 -0.57 1.92
N SER A 231 14.23 -1.62 2.55
CA SER A 231 13.07 -2.33 2.03
C SER A 231 11.78 -1.51 2.06
N PHE A 232 11.60 -0.70 3.11
CA PHE A 232 10.48 0.24 3.18
C PHE A 232 10.55 1.30 2.07
N LEU A 233 11.73 1.89 1.85
CA LEU A 233 11.98 2.83 0.78
C LEU A 233 11.68 2.20 -0.58
N LYS A 234 12.24 1.02 -0.85
CA LYS A 234 12.00 0.28 -2.11
C LYS A 234 10.51 0.07 -2.36
N ARG A 235 9.72 -0.24 -1.32
CA ARG A 235 8.28 -0.45 -1.46
C ARG A 235 7.51 0.82 -1.82
N ILE A 236 7.87 1.98 -1.28
CA ILE A 236 7.17 3.25 -1.57
C ILE A 236 7.58 3.90 -2.89
N LEU A 237 8.69 3.45 -3.48
CA LEU A 237 9.16 3.93 -4.79
C LEU A 237 8.45 3.26 -5.97
N ILE A 238 7.85 2.08 -5.77
CA ILE A 238 7.09 1.36 -6.80
C ILE A 238 5.91 2.21 -7.27
N ASP A 239 5.65 2.23 -8.58
CA ASP A 239 4.57 3.03 -9.14
C ASP A 239 3.20 2.35 -9.10
N ASP A 240 2.16 3.17 -8.93
CA ASP A 240 0.77 2.73 -8.98
C ASP A 240 0.46 1.99 -10.28
N GLN A 241 1.04 2.44 -11.41
CA GLN A 241 0.89 1.78 -12.70
C GLN A 241 1.41 0.34 -12.66
N ASN A 242 2.48 0.04 -11.90
CA ASN A 242 2.98 -1.33 -11.80
C ASN A 242 1.94 -2.25 -11.14
N TYR A 243 1.22 -1.80 -10.12
CA TYR A 243 0.14 -2.57 -9.52
C TYR A 243 -1.03 -2.77 -10.48
N MET A 244 -1.40 -1.73 -11.25
CA MET A 244 -2.45 -1.81 -12.28
C MET A 244 -2.12 -2.85 -13.36
N GLU A 245 -0.88 -2.85 -13.84
CA GLU A 245 -0.42 -3.78 -14.88
C GLU A 245 -0.34 -5.21 -14.34
N ILE A 246 0.16 -5.41 -13.11
CA ILE A 246 0.17 -6.72 -12.46
C ILE A 246 -1.25 -7.26 -12.28
N ALA A 247 -2.19 -6.43 -11.81
CA ALA A 247 -3.59 -6.80 -11.64
C ALA A 247 -4.23 -7.19 -12.99
N THR A 248 -4.01 -6.40 -14.03
CA THR A 248 -4.47 -6.69 -15.41
C THR A 248 -3.90 -8.01 -15.94
N ALA A 249 -2.68 -8.34 -15.54
CA ALA A 249 -1.98 -9.52 -16.01
C ALA A 249 -2.39 -10.83 -15.31
N THR A 250 -2.88 -10.73 -14.08
CA THR A 250 -3.09 -11.88 -13.18
C THR A 250 -4.53 -12.12 -12.77
N VAL A 251 -5.38 -11.10 -12.78
CA VAL A 251 -6.75 -11.15 -12.28
C VAL A 251 -7.74 -10.89 -13.42
N ASN A 252 -8.77 -11.71 -13.54
CA ASN A 252 -9.76 -11.61 -14.61
C ASN A 252 -10.90 -10.64 -14.27
N SER A 253 -11.35 -10.63 -13.02
CA SER A 253 -12.43 -9.75 -12.55
C SER A 253 -11.98 -8.29 -12.47
N GLU A 254 -12.68 -7.39 -13.16
CA GLU A 254 -12.40 -5.94 -13.11
C GLU A 254 -12.62 -5.37 -11.71
N ALA A 255 -13.70 -5.77 -11.03
CA ALA A 255 -13.98 -5.31 -9.67
C ALA A 255 -12.85 -5.71 -8.70
N LEU A 256 -12.39 -6.97 -8.79
CA LEU A 256 -11.29 -7.46 -7.95
C LEU A 256 -9.97 -6.77 -8.30
N ARG A 257 -9.70 -6.46 -9.58
CA ARG A 257 -8.53 -5.65 -9.97
C ARG A 257 -8.55 -4.28 -9.29
N GLN A 258 -9.69 -3.60 -9.35
CA GLN A 258 -9.86 -2.28 -8.76
C GLN A 258 -9.67 -2.32 -7.24
N GLU A 259 -10.24 -3.31 -6.56
CA GLU A 259 -10.06 -3.52 -5.11
C GLU A 259 -8.59 -3.73 -4.74
N LEU A 260 -7.91 -4.67 -5.41
CA LEU A 260 -6.49 -4.97 -5.14
C LEU A 260 -5.59 -3.77 -5.41
N VAL A 261 -5.82 -3.04 -6.51
CA VAL A 261 -5.01 -1.86 -6.85
C VAL A 261 -5.26 -0.72 -5.87
N ALA A 262 -6.52 -0.44 -5.54
CA ALA A 262 -6.87 0.61 -4.59
C ALA A 262 -6.22 0.37 -3.22
N ASP A 263 -6.27 -0.88 -2.74
CA ASP A 263 -5.59 -1.31 -1.51
C ASP A 263 -4.08 -1.04 -1.57
N LYS A 264 -3.39 -1.42 -2.65
CA LYS A 264 -1.95 -1.17 -2.81
C LYS A 264 -1.61 0.31 -2.84
N ILE A 265 -2.41 1.14 -3.52
CA ILE A 265 -2.18 2.59 -3.62
C ILE A 265 -2.37 3.26 -2.26
N GLU A 266 -3.50 2.99 -1.59
CA GLU A 266 -3.80 3.54 -0.27
C GLU A 266 -2.68 3.19 0.72
N ARG A 267 -2.28 1.92 0.75
CA ARG A 267 -1.23 1.43 1.62
C ARG A 267 0.14 2.06 1.33
N THR A 268 0.47 2.26 0.06
CA THR A 268 1.72 2.93 -0.36
C THR A 268 1.75 4.37 0.13
N SER A 269 0.65 5.09 -0.05
CA SER A 269 0.50 6.48 0.40
C SER A 269 0.65 6.58 1.92
N LEU A 270 -0.08 5.75 2.67
CA LEU A 270 0.00 5.72 4.13
C LEU A 270 1.41 5.36 4.63
N LEU A 271 2.06 4.38 4.00
CA LEU A 271 3.44 3.99 4.33
C LEU A 271 4.41 5.14 4.10
N LYS A 272 4.34 5.82 2.94
CA LYS A 272 5.20 6.97 2.61
C LYS A 272 5.06 8.07 3.67
N THR A 273 3.83 8.50 3.96
CA THR A 273 3.58 9.56 4.96
C THR A 273 4.09 9.16 6.34
N THR A 274 3.85 7.91 6.75
CA THR A 274 4.29 7.41 8.06
C THR A 274 5.82 7.37 8.15
N LEU A 275 6.51 6.91 7.11
CA LEU A 275 7.97 6.86 7.07
C LEU A 275 8.60 8.24 7.15
N ILE A 276 8.11 9.20 6.35
CA ILE A 276 8.62 10.58 6.35
C ILE A 276 8.45 11.24 7.73
N ALA A 277 7.40 10.89 8.48
CA ALA A 277 7.20 11.37 9.85
C ALA A 277 8.23 10.84 10.87
N ILE A 278 8.93 9.74 10.57
CA ILE A 278 9.91 9.10 11.48
C ILE A 278 11.29 9.75 11.32
N PRO A 279 11.87 10.37 12.38
CA PRO A 279 13.19 10.99 12.33
C PRO A 279 14.30 10.06 11.85
N GLU A 280 14.32 8.82 12.34
CA GLU A 280 15.34 7.83 11.98
C GLU A 280 15.32 7.47 10.49
N PHE A 281 14.13 7.48 9.87
CA PHE A 281 14.00 7.28 8.42
C PHE A 281 14.51 8.49 7.64
N ARG A 282 14.15 9.73 8.05
CA ARG A 282 14.64 10.95 7.39
C ARG A 282 16.17 11.01 7.43
N GLN A 283 16.76 10.74 8.59
CA GLN A 283 18.21 10.65 8.75
C GLN A 283 18.83 9.57 7.86
N TYR A 284 18.21 8.37 7.81
CA TYR A 284 18.66 7.31 6.91
C TYR A 284 18.70 7.77 5.44
N ILE A 285 17.66 8.44 4.94
CA ILE A 285 17.63 8.95 3.56
C ILE A 285 18.71 10.00 3.32
N ILE A 286 18.87 10.96 4.24
CA ILE A 286 19.85 12.05 4.11
C ILE A 286 21.29 11.51 4.13
N GLN A 287 21.57 10.52 4.98
CA GLN A 287 22.90 9.94 5.14
C GLN A 287 23.26 8.92 4.05
N ASN A 288 22.27 8.40 3.30
CA ASN A 288 22.48 7.35 2.31
C ASN A 288 21.90 7.72 0.93
N PRO A 289 22.30 8.86 0.32
CA PRO A 289 21.74 9.30 -0.96
C PRO A 289 21.99 8.29 -2.10
N SER A 290 23.06 7.51 -2.02
CA SER A 290 23.42 6.50 -3.02
C SER A 290 22.54 5.25 -3.00
N VAL A 291 21.71 5.04 -1.97
CA VAL A 291 20.85 3.86 -1.81
C VAL A 291 19.93 3.62 -3.01
N ILE A 292 19.52 4.69 -3.68
CA ILE A 292 18.66 4.64 -4.86
C ILE A 292 19.28 3.87 -6.02
N HIS A 293 20.60 3.94 -6.20
CA HIS A 293 21.29 3.23 -7.28
C HIS A 293 21.20 1.72 -7.10
N GLN A 294 21.31 1.23 -5.86
CA GLN A 294 21.11 -0.18 -5.57
C GLN A 294 19.66 -0.60 -5.86
N ILE A 295 18.67 0.22 -5.47
CA ILE A 295 17.25 -0.06 -5.74
C ILE A 295 16.98 -0.12 -7.26
N ILE A 296 17.49 0.87 -8.01
CA ILE A 296 17.37 0.90 -9.48
C ILE A 296 18.01 -0.32 -10.11
N GLN A 297 19.19 -0.73 -9.65
CA GLN A 297 19.86 -1.93 -10.16
C GLN A 297 19.01 -3.18 -9.93
N GLU A 298 18.46 -3.36 -8.73
CA GLU A 298 17.57 -4.49 -8.43
C GLU A 298 16.28 -4.46 -9.28
N PHE A 299 15.74 -3.28 -9.58
CA PHE A 299 14.60 -3.13 -10.50
C PHE A 299 14.97 -3.39 -11.97
N ARG A 300 16.18 -3.04 -12.41
CA ARG A 300 16.70 -3.41 -13.73
C ARG A 300 16.84 -4.92 -13.85
N GLU A 301 17.35 -5.59 -12.82
CA GLU A 301 17.43 -7.05 -12.76
C GLU A 301 16.05 -7.72 -12.85
N PHE A 302 15.06 -7.18 -12.13
CA PHE A 302 13.66 -7.61 -12.28
C PHE A 302 13.16 -7.41 -13.73
N ASN A 303 13.42 -6.26 -14.33
CA ASN A 303 13.03 -5.96 -15.71
C ASN A 303 13.67 -6.90 -16.74
N LEU A 304 14.91 -7.37 -16.51
CA LEU A 304 15.58 -8.37 -17.36
C LEU A 304 14.87 -9.74 -17.35
N GLU A 305 14.08 -10.03 -16.32
CA GLU A 305 13.26 -11.24 -16.28
C GLU A 305 12.03 -11.17 -17.21
N ILE A 306 11.67 -9.96 -17.67
CA ILE A 306 10.51 -9.67 -18.51
C ILE A 306 10.93 -9.67 -19.98
N LYS A 307 10.86 -10.85 -20.60
CA LYS A 307 11.35 -11.09 -21.97
C LYS A 307 10.30 -10.91 -23.07
N LYS A 308 9.03 -10.99 -22.72
CA LYS A 308 7.93 -11.05 -23.69
C LYS A 308 7.44 -9.65 -24.05
N PRO A 309 7.14 -9.36 -25.34
CA PRO A 309 6.57 -8.08 -25.75
C PRO A 309 5.28 -7.73 -25.02
N GLU A 310 4.39 -8.72 -24.84
CA GLU A 310 3.11 -8.52 -24.13
C GLU A 310 3.28 -8.24 -22.63
N ASP A 311 4.45 -8.55 -22.06
CA ASP A 311 4.73 -8.34 -20.65
C ASP A 311 5.47 -7.02 -20.40
N GLN A 312 5.83 -6.24 -21.43
CA GLN A 312 6.59 -4.97 -21.27
C GLN A 312 5.93 -3.98 -20.29
N PRO A 313 4.59 -3.82 -20.23
CA PRO A 313 3.95 -2.95 -19.24
C PRO A 313 4.24 -3.33 -17.78
N LEU A 314 4.66 -4.58 -17.51
CA LEU A 314 5.02 -5.02 -16.16
C LEU A 314 6.40 -4.51 -15.71
N LYS A 315 7.19 -3.90 -16.60
CA LYS A 315 8.49 -3.34 -16.24
C LYS A 315 8.33 -2.11 -15.35
N ILE A 316 9.29 -1.94 -14.46
CA ILE A 316 9.39 -0.77 -13.59
C ILE A 316 10.11 0.33 -14.36
N ASP A 317 9.51 1.51 -14.38
CA ASP A 317 10.12 2.73 -14.91
C ASP A 317 11.15 3.24 -13.90
N THR A 318 12.44 3.03 -14.19
CA THR A 318 13.52 3.39 -13.26
C THR A 318 13.74 4.89 -13.16
N GLU A 319 13.40 5.65 -14.20
CA GLU A 319 13.48 7.11 -14.16
C GLU A 319 12.41 7.68 -13.24
N LYS A 320 11.18 7.16 -13.34
CA LYS A 320 10.11 7.53 -12.41
C LYS A 320 10.44 7.16 -10.96
N VAL A 321 11.09 6.01 -10.74
CA VAL A 321 11.60 5.61 -9.43
C VAL A 321 12.63 6.60 -8.90
N TYR A 322 13.59 7.02 -9.73
CA TYR A 322 14.61 7.99 -9.35
C TYR A 322 13.99 9.34 -8.97
N SER A 323 13.09 9.87 -9.80
CA SER A 323 12.39 11.13 -9.52
C SER A 323 11.60 11.08 -8.21
N LYS A 324 10.88 9.98 -7.95
CA LYS A 324 10.18 9.79 -6.66
C LYS A 324 11.11 9.78 -5.46
N PHE A 325 12.30 9.21 -5.61
CA PHE A 325 13.31 9.22 -4.56
C PHE A 325 13.79 10.63 -4.27
N LEU A 326 14.04 11.44 -5.31
CA LEU A 326 14.41 12.85 -5.13
C LEU A 326 13.33 13.64 -4.38
N ASP A 327 12.06 13.42 -4.71
CA ASP A 327 10.93 14.03 -4.00
C ASP A 327 10.93 13.65 -2.51
N ILE A 328 11.08 12.35 -2.20
CA ILE A 328 11.13 11.87 -0.81
C ILE A 328 12.35 12.44 -0.08
N ALA A 329 13.52 12.47 -0.71
CA ALA A 329 14.74 13.00 -0.11
C ALA A 329 14.62 14.50 0.18
N LYS A 330 13.95 15.25 -0.70
CA LYS A 330 13.61 16.65 -0.49
C LYS A 330 12.65 16.82 0.70
N ASP A 331 11.54 16.07 0.72
CA ASP A 331 10.57 16.08 1.83
C ASP A 331 11.26 15.80 3.18
N CYS A 332 12.17 14.83 3.22
CA CYS A 332 12.93 14.48 4.43
C CYS A 332 13.83 15.63 4.89
N LYS A 333 14.53 16.31 3.98
CA LYS A 333 15.40 17.45 4.32
C LYS A 333 14.62 18.63 4.85
N GLU A 334 13.51 19.00 4.19
CA GLU A 334 12.67 20.11 4.59
C GLU A 334 12.11 19.90 6.02
N MET A 335 11.67 18.68 6.32
CA MET A 335 11.17 18.35 7.67
C MET A 335 12.25 18.39 8.76
N GLU A 336 13.47 17.97 8.47
CA GLU A 336 14.59 18.07 9.43
C GLU A 336 15.00 19.53 9.66
N GLN A 337 15.08 20.34 8.60
CA GLN A 337 15.41 21.77 8.71
C GLN A 337 14.38 22.52 9.57
N HIS A 338 13.09 22.27 9.35
CA HIS A 338 12.03 22.88 10.15
C HIS A 338 12.10 22.50 11.64
N GLN A 339 12.61 21.31 11.99
CA GLN A 339 12.81 20.93 13.39
C GLN A 339 13.99 21.65 14.02
N LEU A 340 15.10 21.80 13.29
CA LEU A 340 16.26 22.57 13.73
C LEU A 340 15.91 24.03 13.95
N ASP A 341 15.20 24.67 13.01
CA ASP A 341 14.82 26.08 13.10
C ASP A 341 13.90 26.34 14.31
N ARG A 342 12.91 25.49 14.56
CA ARG A 342 12.05 25.57 15.76
C ARG A 342 12.85 25.39 17.06
N SER A 343 13.80 24.46 17.07
CA SER A 343 14.64 24.22 18.25
C SER A 343 15.60 25.40 18.54
N ASN A 344 15.97 26.17 17.52
CA ASN A 344 16.82 27.35 17.66
C ASN A 344 16.02 28.60 18.07
N GLU A 345 14.77 28.74 17.62
CA GLU A 345 13.87 29.81 18.08
C GLU A 345 13.53 29.65 19.57
N ASP A 346 13.26 28.43 20.04
CA ASP A 346 12.98 28.13 21.45
C ASP A 346 14.22 28.22 22.36
N LYS A 347 15.44 28.09 21.81
CA LYS A 347 16.71 28.22 22.56
C LYS A 347 17.17 29.66 22.77
N SER A 348 16.52 30.65 22.16
CA SER A 348 16.77 32.08 22.45
C SER A 348 16.34 32.51 23.87
N GLY A 349 15.79 31.59 24.68
CA GLY A 349 15.41 31.79 26.08
C GLY A 349 16.23 31.01 27.13
N LEU A 350 17.19 30.15 26.76
CA LEU A 350 18.00 29.42 27.74
C LEU A 350 19.39 29.05 27.18
N ASP A 351 20.41 29.79 27.59
CA ASP A 351 21.80 29.54 27.22
C ASP A 351 22.32 28.17 27.69
N ASN A 352 23.10 27.55 26.81
CA ASN A 352 24.07 26.46 27.01
C ASN A 352 23.53 25.10 27.49
N ILE A 353 23.58 24.11 26.60
CA ILE A 353 24.51 22.95 26.66
C ILE A 353 24.30 22.04 25.42
N THR A 354 25.43 21.60 24.84
CA THR A 354 25.67 20.58 23.79
C THR A 354 25.40 20.94 22.32
N GLU A 355 26.43 21.55 21.71
CA GLU A 355 26.84 21.35 20.32
C GLU A 355 27.38 19.91 20.13
N GLU A 356 26.85 19.18 19.16
CA GLU A 356 27.59 18.13 18.42
C GLU A 356 26.80 17.76 17.14
N LEU A 357 26.79 18.67 16.17
CA LEU A 357 26.67 18.31 14.76
C LEU A 357 27.87 18.98 14.09
N SER A 358 28.86 18.17 13.70
CA SER A 358 30.13 18.68 13.16
C SER A 358 29.86 19.54 11.92
N GLU A 359 30.55 20.67 11.81
CA GLU A 359 30.49 21.58 10.65
C GLU A 359 30.70 20.84 9.32
N GLU A 360 31.35 19.68 9.33
CA GLU A 360 31.50 18.77 8.19
C GLU A 360 30.16 18.27 7.63
N ALA A 361 29.15 18.01 8.45
CA ALA A 361 27.83 17.62 7.98
C ALA A 361 27.11 18.78 7.27
N LEU A 362 27.27 20.01 7.76
CA LEU A 362 26.70 21.23 7.16
C LEU A 362 27.38 21.59 5.82
N ILE A 363 28.70 21.41 5.72
CA ILE A 363 29.45 21.62 4.48
C ILE A 363 29.09 20.57 3.43
N THR A 364 28.92 19.31 3.83
CA THR A 364 28.50 18.22 2.91
C THR A 364 27.07 18.43 2.40
N LEU A 365 26.19 19.05 3.21
CA LEU A 365 24.80 19.35 2.82
C LEU A 365 24.66 20.53 1.86
N GLN A 366 25.56 21.53 1.93
CA GLN A 366 25.53 22.69 1.02
C GLN A 366 26.02 22.36 -0.40
N ASN A 367 26.92 21.38 -0.55
CA ASN A 367 27.50 21.01 -1.84
C ASN A 367 26.70 19.96 -2.62
N LEU A 368 25.68 19.36 -1.99
CA LEU A 368 24.90 18.27 -2.58
C LEU A 368 24.25 18.60 -3.95
N PRO A 369 23.70 19.81 -4.20
CA PRO A 369 23.18 20.16 -5.52
C PRO A 369 24.26 20.15 -6.61
N GLN A 370 25.47 20.58 -6.25
CA GLN A 370 26.60 20.64 -7.17
C GLN A 370 27.20 19.25 -7.43
N ASP A 371 27.27 18.40 -6.41
CA ASP A 371 27.67 17.00 -6.54
C ASP A 371 26.63 16.21 -7.38
N LEU A 372 25.34 16.54 -7.26
CA LEU A 372 24.26 15.92 -8.05
C LEU A 372 24.30 16.32 -9.53
N ASP A 373 24.61 17.58 -9.84
CA ASP A 373 24.77 18.06 -11.22
C ASP A 373 26.02 17.46 -11.91
N GLU A 374 27.13 17.30 -11.18
CA GLU A 374 28.33 16.61 -11.69
C GLU A 374 28.07 15.12 -11.93
N MET A 375 27.28 14.46 -11.07
CA MET A 375 26.92 13.04 -11.25
C MET A 375 25.89 12.81 -12.37
N GLU A 376 24.94 13.71 -12.59
CA GLU A 376 24.02 13.66 -13.74
C GLU A 376 24.79 13.82 -15.06
N PHE A 377 25.84 14.64 -15.07
CA PHE A 377 26.75 14.77 -16.20
C PHE A 377 27.55 13.47 -16.47
N GLU A 378 28.02 12.78 -15.42
CA GLU A 378 28.69 11.48 -15.57
C GLU A 378 27.74 10.38 -16.05
N MET A 379 26.48 10.36 -15.58
CA MET A 379 25.46 9.41 -16.04
C MET A 379 25.16 9.54 -17.53
N ASN A 380 24.99 10.78 -18.01
CA ASN A 380 24.77 11.05 -19.43
C ASN A 380 25.97 10.60 -20.30
N ASN A 381 27.20 10.68 -19.77
CA ASN A 381 28.39 10.16 -20.46
C ASN A 381 28.44 8.63 -20.50
N ILE A 382 28.01 7.96 -19.44
CA ILE A 382 27.96 6.49 -19.39
C ILE A 382 26.88 5.94 -20.33
N GLU A 383 25.69 6.57 -20.38
CA GLU A 383 24.63 6.19 -21.33
C GLU A 383 25.07 6.33 -22.79
N LYS A 384 25.84 7.38 -23.09
CA LYS A 384 26.44 7.58 -24.41
C LYS A 384 27.44 6.47 -24.75
N ILE A 385 28.28 6.06 -23.81
CA ILE A 385 29.23 4.94 -23.99
C ILE A 385 28.47 3.62 -24.23
N ILE A 386 27.35 3.40 -23.54
CA ILE A 386 26.52 2.21 -23.71
C ILE A 386 25.85 2.20 -25.10
N GLN A 387 25.28 3.32 -25.55
CA GLN A 387 24.70 3.42 -26.91
C GLN A 387 25.76 3.25 -28.02
N GLU A 388 26.98 3.72 -27.81
CA GLU A 388 28.11 3.51 -28.74
C GLU A 388 28.59 2.04 -28.74
N SER A 389 28.41 1.31 -27.64
CA SER A 389 28.71 -0.13 -27.56
C SER A 389 27.63 -1.02 -28.19
N GLU A 390 26.37 -0.58 -28.22
CA GLU A 390 25.25 -1.30 -28.85
C GLU A 390 25.24 -1.17 -30.37
N THR A 391 25.81 -0.09 -30.93
CA THR A 391 25.88 0.15 -32.38
C THR A 391 26.99 -0.64 -33.10
N THR A 392 27.91 -1.26 -32.37
CA THR A 392 29.01 -2.06 -32.93
C THR A 392 28.75 -3.57 -32.98
N GLY A 393 27.62 -4.05 -32.44
CA GLY A 393 27.30 -5.47 -32.33
C GLY A 393 26.01 -5.89 -33.04
N GLY A 394 25.89 -5.70 -34.36
CA GLY A 394 24.68 -6.18 -35.06
C GLY A 394 24.63 -5.93 -36.56
N LEU A 395 25.48 -6.61 -37.34
CA LEU A 395 25.34 -6.71 -38.80
C LEU A 395 24.56 -7.98 -39.19
N SER A 396 23.47 -7.75 -39.94
CA SER A 396 22.86 -8.62 -40.97
C SER A 396 21.94 -9.78 -40.53
N LEU A 397 20.64 -9.71 -40.85
CA LEU A 397 20.06 -10.24 -42.10
C LEU A 397 18.53 -10.02 -42.19
N SER A 398 18.16 -9.21 -43.19
CA SER A 398 17.13 -9.42 -44.23
C SER A 398 15.61 -9.49 -43.95
N GLN A 399 14.96 -8.61 -44.71
CA GLN A 399 13.55 -8.40 -45.09
C GLN A 399 12.83 -9.61 -45.72
N GLU A 400 11.49 -9.61 -45.64
CA GLU A 400 10.52 -9.67 -46.77
C GLU A 400 9.07 -9.71 -46.20
N THR A 401 8.26 -8.65 -46.34
CA THR A 401 7.24 -8.31 -47.38
C THR A 401 5.76 -8.61 -47.03
N GLU A 402 4.96 -7.51 -47.01
CA GLU A 402 3.64 -7.34 -47.67
C GLU A 402 2.40 -8.13 -47.13
N LYS A 403 1.14 -7.67 -47.16
CA LYS A 403 0.42 -6.50 -47.72
C LYS A 403 -1.00 -6.44 -47.10
N THR A 404 -1.49 -5.22 -46.86
CA THR A 404 -2.88 -4.67 -46.99
C THR A 404 -4.13 -5.58 -46.91
N THR A 405 -5.18 -5.15 -46.18
CA THR A 405 -6.36 -4.45 -46.75
C THR A 405 -7.40 -4.01 -45.70
N HIS A 406 -8.10 -2.92 -46.03
CA HIS A 406 -9.19 -2.25 -45.31
C HIS A 406 -10.51 -3.05 -45.24
N HIS A 407 -11.36 -2.76 -44.24
CA HIS A 407 -12.74 -2.32 -44.48
C HIS A 407 -13.43 -1.72 -43.24
N SER A 408 -14.03 -0.54 -43.45
CA SER A 408 -15.02 0.13 -42.59
C SER A 408 -16.31 -0.67 -42.45
N THR A 409 -17.05 -0.50 -41.35
CA THR A 409 -18.44 0.03 -41.38
C THR A 409 -19.03 0.26 -39.98
N THR A 410 -20.01 1.14 -40.00
CA THR A 410 -20.68 1.96 -38.99
C THR A 410 -21.77 1.28 -38.14
N SER A 411 -21.94 1.82 -36.92
CA SER A 411 -23.18 2.24 -36.24
C SER A 411 -24.38 1.29 -36.15
N THR A 412 -24.84 1.00 -34.92
CA THR A 412 -26.20 1.38 -34.48
C THR A 412 -26.39 1.25 -32.96
N ALA A 413 -27.08 2.25 -32.42
CA ALA A 413 -27.46 2.43 -31.03
C ALA A 413 -28.60 1.49 -30.59
N PHE A 414 -28.64 1.16 -29.30
CA PHE A 414 -29.86 0.71 -28.64
C PHE A 414 -29.96 1.29 -27.22
N SER A 415 -31.13 1.89 -26.97
CA SER A 415 -31.57 2.59 -25.77
C SER A 415 -31.69 1.72 -24.52
N MET A 416 -31.54 2.38 -23.37
CA MET A 416 -32.02 1.96 -22.05
C MET A 416 -33.55 1.97 -21.95
N PRO A 417 -34.08 1.31 -20.91
CA PRO A 417 -35.10 1.92 -20.07
C PRO A 417 -34.68 2.00 -18.58
N HIS A 418 -35.05 3.13 -17.97
CA HIS A 418 -35.16 3.40 -16.54
C HIS A 418 -36.32 2.63 -15.89
N ILE A 419 -36.24 2.43 -14.56
CA ILE A 419 -37.31 2.33 -13.52
C ILE A 419 -36.56 1.94 -12.22
N GLU A 420 -36.81 2.39 -10.98
CA GLU A 420 -37.56 3.48 -10.32
C GLU A 420 -36.99 3.56 -8.88
N GLU A 421 -36.98 4.78 -8.32
CA GLU A 421 -36.73 5.04 -6.90
C GLU A 421 -37.93 4.60 -6.04
N THR A 422 -37.66 4.19 -4.80
CA THR A 422 -38.71 4.18 -3.76
C THR A 422 -38.20 4.87 -2.51
N THR A 423 -38.89 5.95 -2.17
CA THR A 423 -38.78 6.78 -0.98
C THR A 423 -39.42 6.09 0.23
N ALA A 424 -38.87 6.31 1.42
CA ALA A 424 -39.57 6.10 2.68
C ALA A 424 -39.18 7.18 3.72
N THR A 425 -40.22 7.71 4.34
CA THR A 425 -40.28 8.96 5.10
C THR A 425 -39.96 8.79 6.59
N SER A 426 -39.44 9.88 7.16
CA SER A 426 -39.13 10.18 8.57
C SER A 426 -40.20 9.81 9.60
N THR A 427 -39.76 9.29 10.77
CA THR A 427 -40.42 9.50 12.07
C THR A 427 -39.39 9.68 13.21
N LEU A 428 -39.69 10.66 14.07
CA LEU A 428 -39.16 11.08 15.38
C LEU A 428 -37.77 10.60 15.85
N SER A 429 -36.90 11.61 16.06
CA SER A 429 -35.63 11.57 16.79
C SER A 429 -35.78 11.01 18.21
N SER A 430 -35.35 9.76 18.41
CA SER A 430 -35.02 9.20 19.71
C SER A 430 -33.67 9.75 20.16
N LYS A 431 -33.53 10.17 21.43
CA LYS A 431 -32.23 10.53 22.02
C LYS A 431 -31.21 9.42 21.79
N THR A 432 -30.26 9.67 20.90
CA THR A 432 -29.24 8.73 20.48
C THR A 432 -28.03 8.85 21.40
N THR A 433 -27.57 7.72 21.93
CA THR A 433 -26.33 7.64 22.71
C THR A 433 -25.16 8.17 21.85
N PRO A 434 -24.26 9.01 22.40
CA PRO A 434 -23.12 9.50 21.65
C PRO A 434 -22.32 8.33 21.06
N PRO A 435 -21.88 8.42 19.79
CA PRO A 435 -21.09 7.37 19.17
C PRO A 435 -19.76 7.17 19.90
N ASP A 436 -19.30 5.91 19.99
CA ASP A 436 -17.99 5.56 20.55
C ASP A 436 -16.88 6.39 19.89
N GLN A 437 -16.10 7.09 20.71
CA GLN A 437 -15.01 7.98 20.26
C GLN A 437 -14.04 7.26 19.33
N LEU A 438 -13.77 5.97 19.57
CA LEU A 438 -12.90 5.16 18.71
C LEU A 438 -13.53 4.90 17.33
N LYS A 439 -14.85 4.74 17.27
CA LYS A 439 -15.59 4.55 16.02
C LYS A 439 -15.63 5.83 15.18
N VAL A 440 -15.84 6.99 15.81
CA VAL A 440 -15.81 8.30 15.15
C VAL A 440 -14.42 8.57 14.59
N ARG A 441 -13.39 8.44 15.42
CA ARG A 441 -11.98 8.63 15.04
C ARG A 441 -11.56 7.72 13.89
N SER A 442 -11.91 6.43 13.93
CA SER A 442 -11.63 5.49 12.85
C SER A 442 -12.26 5.87 11.50
N ASN A 443 -13.39 6.57 11.48
CA ASN A 443 -14.04 7.02 10.25
C ASN A 443 -13.52 8.37 9.74
N ILE A 444 -12.82 9.12 10.60
CA ILE A 444 -12.13 10.36 10.23
C ILE A 444 -10.76 10.06 9.62
N ILE A 445 -10.01 9.11 10.20
CA ILE A 445 -8.67 8.69 9.72
C ILE A 445 -8.71 8.21 8.25
N ARG A 446 -9.82 7.58 7.83
CA ARG A 446 -10.05 7.11 6.45
C ARG A 446 -10.23 8.23 5.42
N ILE A 447 -10.36 9.48 5.86
CA ILE A 447 -10.54 10.64 4.99
C ILE A 447 -9.19 11.38 4.90
N PRO A 448 -8.63 11.58 3.69
CA PRO A 448 -7.41 12.36 3.50
C PRO A 448 -7.47 13.73 4.19
N THR A 449 -6.35 14.24 4.70
CA THR A 449 -6.33 15.54 5.42
C THR A 449 -6.89 16.69 4.59
N SER A 450 -6.55 16.74 3.31
CA SER A 450 -7.08 17.72 2.36
C SER A 450 -8.61 17.62 2.21
N GLU A 451 -9.14 16.40 2.10
CA GLU A 451 -10.57 16.15 2.06
C GLU A 451 -11.26 16.45 3.42
N ARG A 452 -10.57 16.21 4.56
CA ARG A 452 -11.07 16.60 5.89
C ARG A 452 -11.20 18.10 6.00
N GLU A 453 -10.16 18.84 5.63
CA GLU A 453 -10.14 20.30 5.60
C GLU A 453 -11.27 20.86 4.72
N GLU A 454 -11.39 20.36 3.49
CA GLU A 454 -12.44 20.79 2.56
C GLU A 454 -13.85 20.57 3.14
N ASN A 455 -14.09 19.39 3.73
CA ASN A 455 -15.39 19.05 4.27
C ASN A 455 -15.72 19.85 5.54
N ILE A 456 -14.75 20.05 6.43
CA ILE A 456 -14.92 20.90 7.62
C ILE A 456 -15.21 22.34 7.20
N PHE A 457 -14.43 22.88 6.25
CA PHE A 457 -14.60 24.24 5.76
C PHE A 457 -15.97 24.44 5.08
N ALA A 458 -16.39 23.49 4.25
CA ALA A 458 -17.70 23.53 3.60
C ALA A 458 -18.87 23.55 4.60
N VAL A 459 -18.81 22.69 5.61
CA VAL A 459 -19.83 22.65 6.67
C VAL A 459 -19.80 23.93 7.50
N ASN A 460 -18.61 24.47 7.80
CA ASN A 460 -18.46 25.73 8.52
C ASN A 460 -19.01 26.93 7.72
N ALA A 461 -18.82 26.96 6.40
CA ALA A 461 -19.36 28.01 5.54
C ALA A 461 -20.90 28.05 5.56
N VAL A 462 -21.55 26.89 5.59
CA VAL A 462 -23.01 26.81 5.76
C VAL A 462 -23.42 27.33 7.12
N LEU A 463 -22.73 26.91 8.18
CA LEU A 463 -23.01 27.35 9.54
C LEU A 463 -22.83 28.86 9.69
N ASN A 464 -21.89 29.49 9.01
CA ASN A 464 -21.64 30.93 9.08
C ASN A 464 -22.53 31.79 8.16
N SER A 465 -23.46 31.19 7.43
CA SER A 465 -24.46 31.94 6.66
C SER A 465 -25.59 32.43 7.59
N ASP A 466 -25.47 33.64 8.13
CA ASP A 466 -26.44 34.21 9.07
C ASP A 466 -27.87 34.25 8.52
N ASP A 467 -28.05 34.58 7.24
CA ASP A 467 -29.38 34.60 6.62
C ASP A 467 -30.01 33.20 6.51
N LEU A 468 -29.19 32.15 6.37
CA LEU A 468 -29.66 30.77 6.35
C LEU A 468 -29.91 30.22 7.76
N MET A 469 -29.17 30.73 8.76
CA MET A 469 -29.15 30.22 10.14
C MET A 469 -30.05 30.95 11.13
N LYS A 470 -30.78 31.99 10.72
CA LYS A 470 -31.80 32.63 11.56
C LYS A 470 -32.92 31.65 11.92
N GLY A 471 -33.32 31.69 13.19
CA GLY A 471 -34.49 31.02 13.75
C GLY A 471 -35.79 31.70 13.32
N GLN A 472 -36.91 31.28 13.92
CA GLN A 472 -38.23 31.79 13.56
C GLN A 472 -38.44 33.24 14.03
N ASP A 473 -37.69 33.68 15.04
CA ASP A 473 -37.65 35.04 15.56
C ASP A 473 -36.65 35.97 14.84
N GLY A 474 -35.98 35.47 13.80
CA GLY A 474 -34.98 36.23 13.05
C GLY A 474 -33.63 36.37 13.75
N GLN A 475 -33.42 35.72 14.89
CA GLN A 475 -32.13 35.65 15.60
C GLN A 475 -31.47 34.28 15.37
N ILE A 476 -30.15 34.19 15.51
CA ILE A 476 -29.44 32.91 15.37
C ILE A 476 -29.66 32.07 16.63
N PRO A 477 -30.18 30.83 16.51
CA PRO A 477 -30.44 29.98 17.68
C PRO A 477 -29.15 29.72 18.48
N PRO A 478 -29.13 29.87 19.81
CA PRO A 478 -28.02 29.48 20.68
C PRO A 478 -27.33 28.16 20.32
N ILE A 479 -28.08 27.10 19.96
CA ILE A 479 -27.48 25.82 19.59
C ILE A 479 -26.60 25.92 18.33
N ILE A 480 -26.98 26.76 17.37
CA ILE A 480 -26.18 26.99 16.16
C ILE A 480 -24.91 27.77 16.51
N GLN A 481 -25.01 28.73 17.45
CA GLN A 481 -23.83 29.46 17.92
C GLN A 481 -22.85 28.54 18.67
N GLU A 482 -23.35 27.60 19.48
CA GLU A 482 -22.50 26.59 20.13
C GLU A 482 -21.79 25.70 19.11
N ILE A 483 -22.48 25.26 18.05
CA ILE A 483 -21.89 24.47 16.96
C ILE A 483 -20.82 25.28 16.23
N ARG A 484 -21.08 26.56 15.90
CA ARG A 484 -20.09 27.45 15.27
C ARG A 484 -18.80 27.57 16.10
N ASN A 485 -18.94 27.76 17.41
CA ASN A 485 -17.79 27.87 18.30
C ASN A 485 -16.95 26.57 18.29
N ILE A 486 -17.60 25.41 18.38
CA ILE A 486 -16.90 24.11 18.30
C ILE A 486 -16.21 23.94 16.95
N MET A 487 -16.87 24.33 15.85
CA MET A 487 -16.34 24.24 14.48
C MET A 487 -15.14 25.17 14.23
N GLY A 488 -15.11 26.33 14.87
CA GLY A 488 -14.02 27.31 14.74
C GLY A 488 -12.69 26.84 15.33
N ASP A 489 -12.74 25.95 16.32
CA ASP A 489 -11.56 25.44 17.05
C ASP A 489 -11.02 24.11 16.48
N ILE A 490 -11.60 23.60 15.39
CA ILE A 490 -11.20 22.31 14.81
C ILE A 490 -9.90 22.46 14.03
N ASP A 491 -8.88 21.74 14.49
CA ASP A 491 -7.68 21.45 13.70
C ASP A 491 -7.99 20.33 12.70
N SER A 492 -8.03 20.67 11.40
CA SER A 492 -8.35 19.73 10.32
C SER A 492 -7.31 18.61 10.14
N SER A 493 -6.11 18.77 10.70
CA SER A 493 -5.04 17.77 10.66
C SER A 493 -5.15 16.74 11.79
N ASP A 494 -5.77 17.11 12.92
CA ASP A 494 -5.89 16.29 14.13
C ASP A 494 -7.21 15.50 14.16
N ASP A 495 -7.13 14.22 13.81
CA ASP A 495 -8.28 13.31 13.77
C ASP A 495 -8.96 13.12 15.13
N LYS A 496 -8.21 13.26 16.24
CA LYS A 496 -8.74 13.17 17.60
C LYS A 496 -9.59 14.40 17.91
N LYS A 497 -9.11 15.61 17.60
CA LYS A 497 -9.88 16.84 17.80
C LYS A 497 -11.13 16.90 16.93
N ILE A 498 -11.05 16.43 15.68
CA ILE A 498 -12.23 16.30 14.80
C ILE A 498 -13.27 15.35 15.42
N ALA A 499 -12.83 14.19 15.94
CA ALA A 499 -13.72 13.23 16.57
C ALA A 499 -14.38 13.80 17.84
N GLU A 500 -13.60 14.48 18.67
CA GLU A 500 -14.07 15.18 19.86
C GLU A 500 -15.10 16.26 19.52
N ALA A 501 -14.85 17.06 18.49
CA ALA A 501 -15.77 18.09 18.02
C ALA A 501 -17.13 17.51 17.58
N ILE A 502 -17.13 16.43 16.79
CA ILE A 502 -18.37 15.76 16.35
C ILE A 502 -19.17 15.22 17.55
N ILE A 503 -18.49 14.62 18.52
CA ILE A 503 -19.13 14.10 19.74
C ILE A 503 -19.68 15.24 20.59
N GLN A 504 -18.92 16.32 20.76
CA GLN A 504 -19.35 17.50 21.49
C GLN A 504 -20.58 18.15 20.84
N ILE A 505 -20.59 18.31 19.51
CA ILE A 505 -21.76 18.85 18.78
C ILE A 505 -23.00 17.97 19.01
N LYS A 506 -22.88 16.64 18.87
CA LYS A 506 -23.98 15.70 19.12
C LYS A 506 -24.48 15.78 20.57
N ASP A 507 -23.57 15.89 21.53
CA ASP A 507 -23.91 16.01 22.95
C ASP A 507 -24.62 17.35 23.26
N ARG A 508 -24.18 18.47 22.68
CA ARG A 508 -24.85 19.77 22.79
C ARG A 508 -26.27 19.72 22.23
N ILE A 509 -26.45 19.13 21.05
CA ILE A 509 -27.77 18.98 20.44
C ILE A 509 -28.68 18.11 21.33
N ASN A 510 -28.18 16.99 21.84
CA ASN A 510 -28.95 16.08 22.69
C ASN A 510 -29.38 16.71 24.04
N LYS A 511 -28.62 17.69 24.53
CA LYS A 511 -28.89 18.43 25.77
C LYS A 511 -29.70 19.70 25.56
N SER A 512 -29.84 20.17 24.32
CA SER A 512 -30.58 21.38 24.02
C SER A 512 -32.08 21.16 24.17
N GLU A 513 -32.75 22.08 24.88
CA GLU A 513 -34.22 22.17 24.92
C GLU A 513 -34.76 23.26 24.00
N GLU A 514 -33.89 23.84 23.16
CA GLU A 514 -34.24 24.91 22.24
C GLU A 514 -35.26 24.44 21.19
N ARG A 515 -36.25 25.29 20.91
CA ARG A 515 -37.33 24.99 19.95
C ARG A 515 -37.43 25.98 18.81
N ASN A 516 -36.69 27.08 18.90
CA ASN A 516 -36.69 28.17 17.93
C ASN A 516 -35.83 27.80 16.73
N HIS A 517 -36.34 26.91 15.87
CA HIS A 517 -35.64 26.46 14.67
C HIS A 517 -36.46 26.79 13.43
N SER A 518 -35.84 27.53 12.51
CA SER A 518 -36.26 27.59 11.10
C SER A 518 -36.10 26.22 10.42
N LYS A 519 -36.60 26.09 9.20
CA LYS A 519 -36.46 24.84 8.42
C LYS A 519 -35.00 24.43 8.25
N ASN A 520 -34.13 25.38 7.91
CA ASN A 520 -32.71 25.12 7.65
C ASN A 520 -31.93 24.79 8.92
N THR A 521 -32.19 25.51 10.01
CA THR A 521 -31.54 25.21 11.31
C THR A 521 -31.96 23.85 11.85
N ARG A 522 -33.23 23.48 11.69
CA ARG A 522 -33.71 22.13 12.03
C ARG A 522 -33.01 21.06 11.19
N GLU A 523 -32.83 21.28 9.90
CA GLU A 523 -32.16 20.33 9.02
C GLU A 523 -30.69 20.11 9.40
N ILE A 524 -29.96 21.17 9.78
CA ILE A 524 -28.60 21.04 10.32
C ILE A 524 -28.59 20.20 11.59
N ILE A 525 -29.47 20.52 12.54
CA ILE A 525 -29.58 19.80 13.82
C ILE A 525 -29.90 18.33 13.55
N ASP A 526 -30.82 18.04 12.65
CA ASP A 526 -31.24 16.68 12.29
C ASP A 526 -30.08 15.90 11.66
N VAL A 527 -29.30 16.52 10.76
CA VAL A 527 -28.11 15.92 10.15
C VAL A 527 -27.05 15.64 11.20
N PHE A 528 -26.72 16.59 12.08
CA PHE A 528 -25.74 16.34 13.14
C PHE A 528 -26.23 15.30 14.15
N SER A 529 -27.54 15.15 14.36
CA SER A 529 -28.11 14.17 15.31
C SER A 529 -28.05 12.73 14.82
N GLN A 530 -27.84 12.48 13.52
CA GLN A 530 -27.88 11.12 12.98
C GLN A 530 -26.74 10.24 13.52
N PRO A 531 -27.03 8.99 13.98
CA PRO A 531 -26.00 8.07 14.48
C PRO A 531 -24.90 7.73 13.47
N GLY A 532 -25.23 7.69 12.18
CA GLY A 532 -24.29 7.35 11.10
C GLY A 532 -23.42 8.53 10.64
N HIS A 533 -23.72 9.76 11.05
CA HIS A 533 -23.00 10.95 10.63
C HIS A 533 -21.84 11.22 11.57
N ILE A 534 -20.78 10.44 11.40
CA ILE A 534 -19.61 10.36 12.29
C ILE A 534 -18.34 10.97 11.68
N ASN A 535 -18.44 11.60 10.51
CA ASN A 535 -17.37 12.39 9.89
C ASN A 535 -17.97 13.53 9.05
N PHE A 536 -17.17 14.55 8.76
CA PHE A 536 -17.64 15.73 8.02
C PHE A 536 -17.95 15.47 6.55
N ARG A 537 -17.41 14.39 5.95
CA ARG A 537 -17.78 13.97 4.59
C ARG A 537 -19.27 13.57 4.52
N VAL A 538 -19.69 12.63 5.37
CA VAL A 538 -21.09 12.16 5.42
C VAL A 538 -22.04 13.28 5.85
N ILE A 539 -21.59 14.17 6.74
CA ILE A 539 -22.35 15.36 7.15
C ILE A 539 -22.53 16.30 5.94
N ARG A 540 -21.46 16.64 5.22
CA ARG A 540 -21.50 17.48 4.02
C ARG A 540 -22.39 16.88 2.93
N ASP A 541 -22.25 15.58 2.66
CA ASP A 541 -23.06 14.87 1.67
C ASP A 541 -24.55 14.94 2.03
N SER A 542 -24.88 14.84 3.32
CA SER A 542 -26.26 14.92 3.80
C SER A 542 -26.82 16.34 3.74
N LEU A 543 -26.03 17.35 4.13
CA LEU A 543 -26.41 18.76 4.00
C LEU A 543 -26.56 19.19 2.53
N SER A 544 -25.82 18.56 1.62
CA SER A 544 -25.88 18.86 0.17
C SER A 544 -27.21 18.49 -0.47
N LYS A 545 -28.10 17.78 0.25
CA LYS A 545 -29.48 17.52 -0.18
C LYS A 545 -30.36 18.77 -0.08
N ASN A 546 -29.97 19.77 0.73
CA ASN A 546 -30.61 21.08 0.75
C ASN A 546 -29.96 21.97 -0.31
N GLU A 547 -30.73 22.41 -1.31
CA GLU A 547 -30.22 23.21 -2.43
C GLU A 547 -29.51 24.50 -2.02
N LEU A 548 -29.95 25.16 -0.93
CA LEU A 548 -29.33 26.40 -0.46
C LEU A 548 -27.97 26.11 0.19
N MET A 549 -27.89 25.04 0.98
CA MET A 549 -26.63 24.60 1.61
C MET A 549 -25.65 24.07 0.55
N GLN A 550 -26.15 23.34 -0.45
CA GLN A 550 -25.36 22.85 -1.57
C GLN A 550 -24.73 24.00 -2.35
N LYS A 551 -25.49 25.08 -2.63
CA LYS A 551 -24.95 26.27 -3.32
C LYS A 551 -23.80 26.92 -2.57
N ILE A 552 -23.81 26.88 -1.23
CA ILE A 552 -22.72 27.40 -0.40
C ILE A 552 -21.51 26.45 -0.40
N MET A 553 -21.74 25.13 -0.37
CA MET A 553 -20.67 24.13 -0.23
C MET A 553 -20.01 23.70 -1.54
N ALA A 554 -20.72 23.73 -2.67
CA ALA A 554 -20.25 23.28 -3.98
C ALA A 554 -18.98 24.00 -4.51
N PRO A 555 -18.78 25.32 -4.31
CA PRO A 555 -17.58 26.00 -4.80
C PRO A 555 -16.32 25.74 -3.96
N ILE A 556 -16.45 25.11 -2.78
CA ILE A 556 -15.34 24.91 -1.85
C ILE A 556 -14.56 23.66 -2.25
N LYS A 557 -13.30 23.87 -2.65
CA LYS A 557 -12.28 22.84 -2.92
C LYS A 557 -10.93 23.27 -2.36
N VAL A 558 -10.07 22.31 -1.99
CA VAL A 558 -8.73 22.57 -1.44
C VAL A 558 -7.91 23.48 -2.37
N GLY A 559 -7.34 24.56 -1.82
CA GLY A 559 -6.54 25.55 -2.55
C GLY A 559 -7.25 26.87 -2.87
N MET A 560 -8.56 27.00 -2.63
CA MET A 560 -9.25 28.29 -2.73
C MET A 560 -9.22 29.02 -1.38
N ARG A 561 -8.29 29.97 -1.21
CA ARG A 561 -8.52 31.08 -0.27
C ARG A 561 -9.62 31.95 -0.89
N MET A 562 -10.73 32.12 -0.19
CA MET A 562 -11.65 33.22 -0.42
C MET A 562 -11.12 34.39 0.43
N ASP A 563 -10.91 35.53 -0.21
CA ASP A 563 -10.48 36.79 0.42
C ASP A 563 -11.43 37.26 1.53
#